data_AF-S8E813-F1
#
_entry.id   AF-S8E813-F1
#
_cell.length_a   1.000
_cell.length_b   1.000
_cell.length_c   1.000
_cell.angle_alpha   90.00
_cell.angle_beta   90.00
_cell.angle_gamma   90.00
#
_symmetry.space_group_name_H-M   'P 1'
#
loop_
_entity.id
_entity.type
_entity.pdbx_description
1 polymer ?
#
loop_
_entity_poly.entity_id
_entity_poly.type
_entity_poly.pdbx_seq_one_letter_code
_entity_poly.pdbx_strand_id
1 'polypeptide(L)'
;MKKYKDGPPAVRVYTVCDESKYLIVRNVPSFGCGDQLLKLFSSYGPVAECKPMDAEDCEEYTDVFWLKFHQIDNARFAKRKLDDAIFLGNRLQVSYAPEYETLSDTKEKLDGRRKELLARLN
;
A
#
# COMPACT_ATOMS: atom_id res chain seq x y z
N MET A 1 -3.79 14.82 -11.25
CA MET A 1 -4.19 13.91 -10.16
C MET A 1 -5.00 14.69 -9.12
N LYS A 2 -6.24 14.31 -8.83
CA LYS A 2 -7.00 14.84 -7.69
C LYS A 2 -8.03 13.83 -7.17
N LYS A 3 -7.95 13.63 -5.85
CA LYS A 3 -9.02 13.43 -4.86
C LYS A 3 -9.79 12.11 -4.89
N TYR A 4 -9.66 11.36 -3.79
CA TYR A 4 -10.76 10.57 -3.27
C TYR A 4 -11.98 11.50 -3.20
N LYS A 5 -12.89 11.35 -4.15
CA LYS A 5 -14.20 11.99 -4.11
C LYS A 5 -15.14 10.98 -3.46
N ASP A 6 -15.95 11.44 -2.52
CA ASP A 6 -17.21 10.85 -2.02
C ASP A 6 -18.21 10.58 -3.16
N GLY A 7 -17.79 9.81 -4.16
CA GLY A 7 -18.60 9.38 -5.29
C GLY A 7 -18.75 7.87 -5.28
N PRO A 8 -19.83 7.34 -5.89
CA PRO A 8 -20.00 5.90 -6.01
C PRO A 8 -18.77 5.27 -6.68
N PRO A 9 -18.39 4.04 -6.28
CA PRO A 9 -17.18 3.41 -6.79
C PRO A 9 -17.30 3.26 -8.31
N ALA A 10 -16.49 4.03 -9.06
CA ALA A 10 -16.35 3.83 -10.48
C ALA A 10 -15.73 2.44 -10.72
N VAL A 11 -16.26 1.68 -11.69
CA VAL A 11 -15.64 0.42 -12.11
C VAL A 11 -14.25 0.75 -12.64
N ARG A 12 -13.22 0.32 -11.92
CA ARG A 12 -11.82 0.48 -12.31
C ARG A 12 -11.28 -0.88 -12.73
N VAL A 13 -10.65 -0.91 -13.90
CA VAL A 13 -9.91 -2.09 -14.34
C VAL A 13 -8.73 -2.26 -13.40
N TYR A 14 -8.59 -3.43 -12.80
CA TYR A 14 -7.45 -3.79 -11.96
C TYR A 14 -6.47 -4.60 -12.79
N THR A 15 -5.27 -4.05 -12.98
CA THR A 15 -4.18 -4.66 -13.75
C THR A 15 -2.96 -4.87 -12.87
N VAL A 16 -2.02 -5.67 -13.36
CA VAL A 16 -0.73 -5.92 -12.70
C VAL A 16 0.06 -4.62 -12.47
N CYS A 17 -0.21 -3.58 -13.27
CA CYS A 17 0.43 -2.27 -13.15
C CYS A 17 -0.14 -1.44 -12.00
N ASP A 18 -1.38 -1.71 -11.57
CA ASP A 18 -2.03 -1.02 -10.45
C ASP A 18 -1.54 -1.53 -9.08
N GLU A 19 -0.77 -2.62 -9.10
CA GLU A 19 -0.26 -3.30 -7.90
C GLU A 19 1.21 -2.95 -7.71
N SER A 20 1.61 -2.84 -6.44
CA SER A 20 2.97 -2.54 -6.08
C SER A 20 3.34 -3.10 -4.71
N LYS A 21 4.63 -3.33 -4.47
CA LYS A 21 5.15 -3.57 -3.11
C LYS A 21 5.30 -2.30 -2.28
N TYR A 22 5.10 -1.14 -2.92
CA TYR A 22 5.08 0.18 -2.31
C TYR A 22 3.64 0.59 -2.00
N LEU A 23 3.42 1.07 -0.79
CA LEU A 23 2.12 1.51 -0.28
C LEU A 23 2.25 2.92 0.29
N ILE A 24 1.18 3.71 0.12
CA ILE A 24 0.94 4.94 0.87
C ILE A 24 -0.24 4.69 1.80
N VAL A 25 -0.05 4.98 3.07
CA VAL A 25 -1.04 4.85 4.13
C VAL A 25 -1.40 6.24 4.62
N ARG A 26 -2.64 6.68 4.37
CA ARG A 26 -3.17 7.97 4.83
C ARG A 26 -4.12 7.76 6.00
N ASN A 27 -4.47 8.88 6.65
CA ASN A 27 -5.36 8.93 7.81
C ASN A 27 -4.80 8.19 9.05
N VAL A 28 -3.47 8.19 9.20
CA VAL A 28 -2.80 7.67 10.40
C VAL A 28 -2.82 8.77 11.47
N PRO A 29 -3.18 8.52 12.74
CA PRO A 29 -3.13 9.57 13.76
C PRO A 29 -1.70 10.10 13.99
N SER A 30 -1.54 11.42 14.11
CA SER A 30 -0.22 12.08 14.17
C SER A 30 0.56 11.92 15.49
N PHE A 31 0.05 11.11 16.42
CA PHE A 31 0.65 10.91 17.75
C PHE A 31 1.79 9.87 17.74
N GLY A 32 2.80 10.04 16.88
CA GLY A 32 4.00 9.18 16.88
C GLY A 32 3.68 7.68 16.70
N CYS A 33 2.61 7.36 15.99
CA CYS A 33 2.10 5.99 15.85
C CYS A 33 2.87 5.13 14.82
N GLY A 34 3.99 5.63 14.29
CA GLY A 34 4.78 4.98 13.24
C GLY A 34 5.23 3.56 13.61
N ASP A 35 5.67 3.35 14.86
CA ASP A 35 6.10 2.02 15.33
C ASP A 35 4.93 1.02 15.40
N GLN A 36 3.75 1.49 15.81
CA GLN A 36 2.55 0.67 15.88
C GLN A 36 2.04 0.33 14.48
N LEU A 37 2.13 1.30 13.55
CA LEU A 37 1.83 1.10 12.15
C LEU A 37 2.77 0.06 11.53
N LEU A 38 4.09 0.22 11.75
CA LEU A 38 5.08 -0.74 11.28
C LEU A 38 4.82 -2.14 11.82
N LYS A 39 4.50 -2.26 13.12
CA LYS A 39 4.14 -3.55 13.74
C LYS A 39 2.88 -4.17 13.13
N LEU A 40 1.86 -3.35 12.86
CA LEU A 40 0.64 -3.81 12.20
C LEU A 40 0.94 -4.36 10.80
N PHE A 41 1.65 -3.61 9.96
CA PHE A 41 1.99 -4.04 8.60
C PHE A 41 2.95 -5.24 8.60
N SER A 42 3.86 -5.31 9.57
CA SER A 42 4.79 -6.44 9.73
C SER A 42 4.08 -7.77 10.04
N SER A 43 2.86 -7.74 10.58
CA SER A 43 2.06 -8.96 10.79
C SER A 43 1.62 -9.62 9.48
N TYR A 44 1.63 -8.89 8.37
CA TYR A 44 1.27 -9.37 7.03
C TYR A 44 2.49 -9.79 6.19
N GLY A 45 3.71 -9.56 6.70
CA GLY A 45 4.96 -9.97 6.06
C GLY A 45 6.12 -9.01 6.36
N PRO A 46 7.35 -9.37 5.96
CA PRO A 46 8.52 -8.54 6.21
C PRO A 46 8.45 -7.19 5.47
N VAL A 47 8.39 -6.12 6.24
CA VAL A 47 8.47 -4.73 5.76
C VAL A 47 9.94 -4.35 5.60
N ALA A 48 10.30 -3.81 4.44
CA ALA A 48 11.66 -3.37 4.13
C ALA A 48 11.93 -1.98 4.69
N GLU A 49 10.97 -1.07 4.56
CA GLU A 49 11.12 0.32 4.98
C GLU A 49 9.75 0.94 5.26
N CYS A 50 9.68 1.81 6.26
CA CYS A 50 8.50 2.59 6.61
C CYS A 50 8.98 3.99 7.02
N LYS A 51 8.44 5.04 6.40
CA LYS A 51 8.82 6.43 6.69
C LYS A 51 7.62 7.37 6.61
N PRO A 52 7.58 8.42 7.44
CA PRO A 52 6.58 9.48 7.31
C PRO A 52 6.80 10.27 6.00
N MET A 53 5.72 10.81 5.45
CA MET A 53 5.71 11.67 4.26
C MET A 53 5.26 13.09 4.64
N ASP A 54 6.16 13.87 5.24
CA ASP A 54 5.87 15.22 5.74
C ASP A 54 5.54 16.25 4.64
N ALA A 55 5.88 15.93 3.38
CA ALA A 55 5.65 16.80 2.23
C ALA A 55 4.27 16.62 1.58
N GLU A 56 3.50 15.60 1.98
CA GLU A 56 2.14 15.37 1.44
C GLU A 56 1.11 16.17 2.25
N ASP A 57 0.12 16.75 1.56
CA ASP A 57 -1.03 17.37 2.22
C ASP A 57 -1.77 16.31 3.05
N CYS A 58 -1.78 16.47 4.36
CA CYS A 58 -2.52 15.67 5.31
C CYS A 58 -3.67 16.47 5.93
N GLU A 59 -4.70 15.76 6.40
CA GLU A 59 -5.75 16.39 7.21
C GLU A 59 -5.21 16.71 8.61
N GLU A 60 -5.81 17.69 9.29
CA GLU A 60 -5.39 18.07 10.63
C GLU A 60 -5.39 16.85 11.57
N TYR A 61 -4.31 16.69 12.36
CA TYR A 61 -4.09 15.56 13.28
C TYR A 61 -3.88 14.18 12.61
N THR A 62 -3.64 14.15 11.30
CA THR A 62 -3.31 12.93 10.57
C THR A 62 -1.96 13.03 9.88
N ASP A 63 -1.30 11.89 9.73
CA ASP A 63 -0.04 11.72 9.02
C ASP A 63 -0.22 10.76 7.84
N VAL A 64 0.70 10.88 6.88
CA VAL A 64 0.84 9.98 5.74
C VAL A 64 2.15 9.21 5.87
N PHE A 65 2.08 7.90 5.68
CA PHE A 65 3.24 7.02 5.71
C PHE A 65 3.48 6.38 4.36
N TRP A 66 4.74 6.30 3.98
CA TRP A 66 5.22 5.49 2.88
C TRP A 66 5.78 4.19 3.43
N LEU A 67 5.36 3.07 2.85
CA LEU A 67 5.74 1.74 3.29
C LEU A 67 6.15 0.87 2.10
N LYS A 68 7.20 0.09 2.29
CA LYS A 68 7.73 -0.86 1.30
C LYS A 68 7.78 -2.25 1.87
N PHE A 69 7.13 -3.21 1.22
CA PHE A 69 7.32 -4.63 1.50
C PHE A 69 8.46 -5.23 0.68
N HIS A 70 9.01 -6.35 1.16
CA HIS A 70 9.97 -7.14 0.37
C HIS A 70 9.29 -7.82 -0.82
N GLN A 71 8.08 -8.33 -0.62
CA GLN A 71 7.32 -9.08 -1.64
C GLN A 71 5.99 -8.37 -1.94
N ILE A 72 5.60 -8.42 -3.22
CA ILE A 72 4.35 -7.80 -3.68
C ILE A 72 3.11 -8.50 -3.11
N ASP A 73 3.16 -9.81 -2.86
CA ASP A 73 2.02 -10.57 -2.33
C ASP A 73 1.67 -10.17 -0.90
N ASN A 74 2.67 -9.82 -0.09
CA ASN A 74 2.45 -9.29 1.26
C ASN A 74 1.79 -7.91 1.19
N ALA A 75 2.25 -7.05 0.28
CA ALA A 75 1.62 -5.75 0.05
C ALA A 75 0.15 -5.90 -0.42
N ARG A 76 -0.11 -6.86 -1.32
CA ARG A 76 -1.47 -7.20 -1.78
C ARG A 76 -2.37 -7.63 -0.64
N PHE A 77 -1.86 -8.52 0.21
CA PHE A 77 -2.60 -9.05 1.34
C PHE A 77 -2.87 -7.98 2.39
N ALA A 78 -1.85 -7.18 2.73
CA ALA A 78 -1.95 -6.05 3.65
C ALA A 78 -2.95 -5.02 3.15
N LYS A 79 -2.84 -4.54 1.90
CA LYS A 79 -3.79 -3.59 1.29
C LYS A 79 -5.21 -4.12 1.41
N ARG A 80 -5.47 -5.36 0.99
CA ARG A 80 -6.82 -5.94 1.02
C ARG A 80 -7.43 -6.02 2.42
N LYS A 81 -6.61 -6.12 3.47
CA LYS A 81 -7.07 -6.29 4.85
C LYS A 81 -7.08 -5.00 5.66
N LEU A 82 -6.18 -4.07 5.34
CA LEU A 82 -5.96 -2.84 6.12
C LEU A 82 -6.59 -1.60 5.47
N ASP A 83 -6.91 -1.65 4.18
CA ASP A 83 -7.69 -0.58 3.55
C ASP A 83 -9.09 -0.51 4.18
N ASP A 84 -9.46 0.68 4.69
CA ASP A 84 -10.65 0.96 5.50
C ASP A 84 -10.70 0.26 6.88
N ALA A 85 -9.60 -0.35 7.33
CA ALA A 85 -9.51 -0.92 8.66
C ALA A 85 -9.35 0.17 9.73
N ILE A 86 -9.92 -0.06 10.92
CA ILE A 86 -9.81 0.86 12.05
C ILE A 86 -8.45 0.69 12.73
N PHE A 87 -7.67 1.77 12.75
CA PHE A 87 -6.40 1.90 13.45
C PHE A 87 -6.47 3.11 14.38
N LEU A 88 -6.40 2.84 15.69
CA LEU A 88 -6.39 3.88 16.74
C LEU A 88 -7.52 4.92 16.60
N GLY A 89 -8.71 4.48 16.20
CA GLY A 89 -9.89 5.33 16.02
C GLY A 89 -10.10 5.86 14.60
N ASN A 90 -9.09 5.80 13.73
CA ASN A 90 -9.17 6.27 12.35
C ASN A 90 -9.30 5.11 11.36
N ARG A 91 -9.98 5.34 10.24
CA ARG A 91 -10.04 4.38 9.12
C ARG A 91 -8.84 4.60 8.20
N LEU A 92 -7.95 3.62 8.15
CA LEU A 92 -6.78 3.70 7.29
C LEU A 92 -7.18 3.75 5.82
N GLN A 93 -6.48 4.56 5.05
CA GLN A 93 -6.63 4.60 3.60
C GLN A 93 -5.33 4.09 2.98
N VAL A 94 -5.38 2.90 2.37
CA VAL A 94 -4.17 2.23 1.84
C VAL A 94 -4.23 2.19 0.32
N SER A 95 -3.32 2.91 -0.33
CA SER A 95 -3.17 2.94 -1.79
C SER A 95 -1.83 2.36 -2.21
N TYR A 96 -1.80 1.60 -3.31
CA TYR A 96 -0.54 1.26 -3.96
C TYR A 96 0.12 2.51 -4.55
N ALA A 97 1.45 2.49 -4.61
CA ALA A 97 2.23 3.59 -5.14
C ALA A 97 3.27 3.06 -6.16
N PRO A 98 2.82 2.57 -7.35
CA PRO A 98 3.71 2.04 -8.38
C PRO A 98 4.71 3.07 -8.92
N GLU A 99 4.46 4.37 -8.73
CA GLU A 99 5.36 5.46 -9.09
C GLU A 99 6.71 5.43 -8.34
N TYR A 100 6.82 4.69 -7.24
CA TYR A 100 8.07 4.49 -6.49
C TYR A 100 8.83 3.22 -6.91
N GLU A 101 8.31 2.45 -7.87
CA GLU A 101 8.99 1.25 -8.35
C GLU A 101 10.27 1.57 -9.12
N THR A 102 11.32 0.82 -8.83
CA THR A 102 12.53 0.80 -9.66
C THR A 102 12.35 -0.17 -10.84
N LEU A 103 13.20 -0.05 -11.86
CA LEU A 103 13.18 -0.97 -13.01
C LEU A 103 13.32 -2.45 -12.60
N SER A 104 14.13 -2.72 -11.57
CA SER A 104 14.27 -4.07 -11.01
C SER A 104 12.98 -4.56 -10.35
N ASP A 105 12.27 -3.69 -9.64
CA ASP A 105 11.01 -4.04 -8.98
C ASP A 105 9.92 -4.36 -10.01
N THR A 106 9.83 -3.55 -11.07
CA THR A 106 8.87 -3.79 -12.15
C THR A 106 9.18 -5.09 -12.88
N LYS A 107 10.45 -5.40 -13.12
CA LYS A 107 10.86 -6.68 -13.71
C LYS A 107 10.45 -7.86 -12.83
N GLU A 108 10.75 -7.81 -11.54
CA GLU A 108 10.38 -8.84 -10.56
C GLU A 108 8.86 -9.06 -10.54
N LYS A 109 8.08 -7.97 -10.53
CA LYS A 109 6.61 -8.01 -10.58
C LYS A 109 6.09 -8.73 -11.84
N LEU A 110 6.60 -8.40 -13.02
CA LEU A 110 6.18 -9.00 -14.28
C LEU A 110 6.60 -10.48 -14.40
N ASP A 111 7.82 -10.81 -13.97
CA ASP A 111 8.31 -12.19 -13.96
C ASP A 111 7.52 -13.05 -12.98
N GLY A 112 7.20 -12.52 -11.79
CA GLY A 112 6.33 -13.16 -10.81
C GLY A 112 4.96 -13.47 -11.42
N ARG A 113 4.34 -12.48 -12.07
CA ARG A 113 3.05 -12.67 -12.74
C ARG A 113 3.11 -13.73 -13.84
N ARG A 114 4.18 -13.74 -14.65
CA ARG A 114 4.35 -14.74 -15.71
C ARG A 114 4.41 -16.15 -15.12
N LYS A 115 5.14 -16.34 -14.02
CA LYS A 115 5.24 -17.63 -13.31
C LYS A 115 3.89 -18.08 -12.77
N GLU A 116 3.13 -17.18 -12.13
CA GLU A 116 1.77 -17.48 -11.66
C GLU A 116 0.85 -17.95 -12.80
N LEU A 117 0.91 -17.30 -13.96
CA LEU A 117 0.10 -17.67 -15.11
C LEU A 117 0.49 -19.05 -15.64
N LEU A 118 1.78 -19.33 -15.79
CA LEU A 118 2.27 -20.64 -16.22
C LEU A 118 1.87 -21.75 -15.25
N ALA A 119 1.90 -21.48 -13.94
CA ALA A 119 1.48 -22.44 -12.92
C ALA A 119 -0.01 -22.78 -12.97
N ARG A 120 -0.86 -21.93 -13.57
CA ARG A 120 -2.30 -22.17 -13.73
C ARG A 120 -2.65 -22.96 -15.00
N LEU A 121 -1.71 -23.06 -15.94
CA LEU A 121 -1.87 -23.81 -17.18
C LEU A 121 -1.54 -25.30 -17.02
N ASN A 122 -0.85 -25.66 -15.95
CA ASN A 122 -0.55 -27.05 -15.54
C ASN A 122 -1.55 -27.51 -14.47
#